data_AF-A0A0J5W1W1-F1
#
_entry.id   AF-A0A0J5W1W1-F1
#
_cell.length_a   1.000
_cell.length_b   1.000
_cell.length_c   1.000
_cell.angle_alpha   90.00
_cell.angle_beta   90.00
_cell.angle_gamma   90.00
#
_symmetry.space_group_name_H-M   'P 1'
#
loop_
_entity.id
_entity.type
_entity.pdbx_description
1 polymer ?
#
loop_
_entity_poly.entity_id
_entity_poly.type
_entity_poly.pdbx_seq_one_letter_code
_entity_poly.pdbx_strand_id
1 'polypeptide(L)'
;MQPTAAISESADMSLDDRVLTAFANAAEQTGQRKAAIDAAANDPTTVSNPEKLLELQKAMSSYVVDVSMESTLAHKATSAIDTLMRS
;
A
#
# COMPACT_ATOMS: atom_id res chain seq x y z
N MET A 1 15.91 28.46 28.75
CA MET A 1 15.65 28.64 27.31
C MET A 1 16.03 27.34 26.61
N GLN A 2 15.04 26.60 26.10
CA GLN A 2 15.23 25.43 25.23
C GLN A 2 15.43 25.91 23.79
N PRO A 3 16.24 25.24 22.95
CA PRO A 3 16.10 25.31 21.51
C PRO A 3 15.32 24.09 21.01
N THR A 4 14.14 24.38 20.48
CA THR A 4 13.34 23.53 19.60
C THR A 4 14.13 23.17 18.35
N ALA A 5 14.39 21.89 18.13
CA ALA A 5 14.82 21.36 16.84
C ALA A 5 14.02 20.09 16.53
N ALA A 6 12.70 20.26 16.40
CA ALA A 6 11.89 19.35 15.61
C ALA A 6 11.82 19.92 14.19
N ILE A 7 11.85 19.02 13.20
CA ILE A 7 11.72 19.22 11.75
C ILE A 7 13.06 19.46 11.03
N SER A 8 13.79 18.37 10.79
CA SER A 8 14.70 18.26 9.63
C SER A 8 14.66 16.81 9.17
N GLU A 9 13.57 16.43 8.53
CA GLU A 9 13.48 15.16 7.82
C GLU A 9 12.76 15.46 6.50
N SER A 10 13.40 15.15 5.37
CA SER A 10 12.83 15.16 4.00
C SER A 10 13.07 16.39 3.08
N ALA A 11 14.02 17.29 3.36
CA ALA A 11 14.26 18.43 2.47
C ALA A 11 15.10 18.11 1.20
N ASP A 12 15.83 16.98 1.16
CA ASP A 12 16.89 16.77 0.14
C ASP A 12 16.70 15.54 -0.76
N MET A 13 15.51 14.93 -0.76
CA MET A 13 15.24 13.74 -1.56
C MET A 13 14.77 14.12 -2.98
N SER A 14 15.39 13.55 -4.01
CA SER A 14 14.96 13.67 -5.42
C SER A 14 13.52 13.18 -5.59
N LEU A 15 12.81 13.67 -6.61
CA LEU A 15 11.48 13.15 -6.95
C LEU A 15 11.54 11.64 -7.25
N ASP A 16 12.57 11.20 -7.97
CA ASP A 16 12.76 9.80 -8.32
C ASP A 16 12.93 8.93 -7.07
N ASP A 17 13.75 9.39 -6.12
CA ASP A 17 13.95 8.70 -4.84
C ASP A 17 12.67 8.66 -4.00
N ARG A 18 11.86 9.73 -4.02
CA ARG A 18 10.56 9.76 -3.33
C ARG A 18 9.59 8.77 -3.96
N VAL A 19 9.52 8.69 -5.28
CA VAL A 19 8.66 7.76 -6.00
C VAL A 19 9.10 6.32 -5.73
N LEU A 20 10.40 6.04 -5.82
CA LEU A 20 10.96 4.72 -5.54
C LEU A 20 10.69 4.28 -4.10
N THR A 21 10.92 5.17 -3.13
CA THR A 21 10.66 4.90 -1.71
C THR A 21 9.18 4.67 -1.44
N ALA A 22 8.30 5.51 -2.01
CA ALA A 22 6.86 5.35 -1.87
C ALA A 22 6.37 4.02 -2.47
N PHE A 23 6.88 3.64 -3.65
CA PHE A 23 6.56 2.37 -4.28
C PHE A 23 7.06 1.18 -3.44
N ALA A 24 8.30 1.22 -2.95
CA ALA A 24 8.86 0.16 -2.11
C ALA A 24 8.04 -0.04 -0.83
N ASN A 25 7.69 1.05 -0.16
CA ASN A 25 6.85 1.01 1.05
C ASN A 25 5.45 0.47 0.75
N ALA A 26 4.83 0.88 -0.35
CA ALA A 26 3.52 0.37 -0.76
C ALA A 26 3.57 -1.13 -1.09
N ALA A 27 4.60 -1.57 -1.81
CA ALA A 27 4.80 -2.97 -2.17
C ALA A 27 5.03 -3.86 -0.93
N GLU A 28 5.86 -3.40 0.01
CA GLU A 28 6.08 -4.09 1.28
C GLU A 28 4.78 -4.19 2.08
N GLN A 29 4.07 -3.07 2.26
CA GLN A 29 2.81 -3.03 3.01
C GLN A 29 1.75 -3.95 2.38
N THR A 30 1.60 -3.91 1.05
CA THR A 30 0.70 -4.81 0.31
C THR A 30 1.10 -6.28 0.49
N GLY A 31 2.40 -6.59 0.43
CA GLY A 31 2.91 -7.94 0.68
C GLY A 31 2.62 -8.44 2.10
N GLN A 32 2.87 -7.62 3.12
CA GLN A 32 2.58 -7.94 4.52
C GLN A 32 1.08 -8.16 4.76
N ARG A 33 0.21 -7.30 4.21
CA ARG A 33 -1.25 -7.46 4.29
C ARG A 33 -1.71 -8.76 3.67
N LYS A 34 -1.21 -9.08 2.46
CA LYS A 34 -1.55 -10.33 1.79
C LYS A 34 -1.12 -11.54 2.63
N ALA A 35 0.10 -11.54 3.15
CA ALA A 35 0.59 -12.64 3.99
C ALA A 35 -0.25 -12.82 5.26
N ALA A 36 -0.70 -11.73 5.89
CA ALA A 36 -1.57 -11.79 7.06
C ALA A 36 -2.96 -12.36 6.72
N ILE A 37 -3.55 -11.96 5.58
CA ILE A 37 -4.82 -12.52 5.08
C ILE A 37 -4.67 -14.01 4.81
N ASP A 38 -3.59 -14.42 4.12
CA ASP A 38 -3.33 -15.83 3.81
C ASP A 38 -3.12 -16.65 5.09
N ALA A 39 -2.40 -16.13 6.08
CA ALA A 39 -2.19 -16.81 7.35
C ALA A 39 -3.51 -17.00 8.12
N ALA A 40 -4.34 -15.95 8.19
CA ALA A 40 -5.65 -16.01 8.84
C ALA A 40 -6.63 -16.94 8.10
N ALA A 41 -6.60 -16.95 6.76
CA ALA A 41 -7.42 -17.85 5.95
C ALA A 41 -7.04 -19.33 6.12
N ASN A 42 -5.77 -19.62 6.42
CA ASN A 42 -5.27 -20.97 6.66
C ASN A 42 -5.37 -21.41 8.13
N ASP A 43 -5.72 -20.51 9.05
CA ASP A 43 -5.90 -20.84 10.47
C ASP A 43 -7.28 -21.48 10.72
N PRO A 44 -7.34 -22.76 11.13
CA PRO A 44 -8.59 -23.47 11.44
C PRO A 44 -9.46 -22.74 12.46
N THR A 45 -8.86 -22.05 13.44
CA THR A 45 -9.60 -21.35 14.51
C THR A 45 -10.25 -20.06 14.04
N THR A 46 -9.74 -19.50 12.94
CA THR A 46 -10.29 -18.32 12.27
C THR A 46 -11.43 -18.73 11.34
N VAL A 47 -11.24 -19.79 10.54
CA VAL A 47 -12.28 -20.24 9.59
C VAL A 47 -13.43 -21.00 10.23
N SER A 48 -13.28 -21.50 11.45
CA SER A 48 -14.37 -22.14 12.20
C SER A 48 -15.19 -21.16 13.04
N ASN A 49 -14.83 -19.88 13.10
CA ASN A 49 -15.51 -18.86 13.88
C ASN A 49 -16.13 -17.79 12.94
N PRO A 50 -17.47 -17.61 12.95
CA PRO A 50 -18.13 -16.69 12.04
C PRO A 50 -17.76 -15.21 12.25
N GLU A 51 -17.46 -14.79 13.48
CA GLU A 51 -17.04 -13.42 13.77
C GLU A 51 -15.64 -13.15 13.20
N LYS A 52 -14.71 -14.09 13.41
CA LYS A 52 -13.35 -14.00 12.85
C LYS A 52 -13.35 -14.10 11.32
N LEU A 53 -14.22 -14.93 10.75
CA LEU A 53 -14.42 -15.00 9.30
C LEU A 53 -14.91 -13.67 8.72
N LEU A 54 -15.83 -12.98 9.41
CA LEU A 54 -16.31 -11.67 8.99
C LEU A 54 -15.18 -10.62 9.03
N GLU A 55 -14.32 -10.66 10.04
CA GLU A 55 -13.14 -9.80 10.11
C GLU A 55 -12.16 -10.08 8.97
N LEU A 56 -11.88 -11.36 8.69
CA LEU A 56 -11.05 -11.78 7.56
C LEU A 56 -11.64 -11.30 6.22
N GLN A 57 -12.95 -11.43 6.03
CA GLN A 57 -13.64 -10.94 4.83
C GLN A 57 -13.48 -9.42 4.67
N LYS A 58 -13.62 -8.64 5.75
CA LYS A 58 -13.42 -7.19 5.73
C LYS A 58 -11.97 -6.83 5.35
N ALA A 59 -10.99 -7.51 5.95
CA ALA A 59 -9.58 -7.32 5.64
C ALA A 59 -9.29 -7.61 4.16
N MET A 60 -9.83 -8.72 3.63
CA MET A 60 -9.69 -9.10 2.23
C MET A 60 -10.36 -8.10 1.29
N SER A 61 -11.56 -7.63 1.62
CA SER A 61 -12.28 -6.62 0.83
C SER A 61 -11.49 -5.32 0.75
N SER A 62 -10.99 -4.82 1.88
CA SER A 62 -10.13 -3.62 1.92
C SER A 62 -8.90 -3.80 1.05
N TYR A 63 -8.19 -4.92 1.20
CA TYR A 63 -7.01 -5.24 0.40
C TYR A 63 -7.28 -5.21 -1.11
N VAL A 64 -8.39 -5.81 -1.56
CA VAL A 64 -8.77 -5.83 -2.99
C VAL A 64 -9.05 -4.42 -3.52
N VAL A 65 -9.73 -3.59 -2.74
CA VAL A 65 -10.00 -2.19 -3.10
C VAL A 65 -8.70 -1.41 -3.23
N ASP A 66 -7.82 -1.50 -2.24
CA ASP A 66 -6.55 -0.77 -2.19
C ASP A 66 -5.66 -1.12 -3.39
N VAL A 67 -5.41 -2.42 -3.62
CA VAL A 67 -4.55 -2.88 -4.73
C VAL A 67 -5.13 -2.53 -6.11
N SER A 68 -6.45 -2.56 -6.26
CA SER A 68 -7.11 -2.18 -7.52
C SER A 68 -6.97 -0.69 -7.80
N MET A 69 -7.10 0.15 -6.77
CA MET A 69 -6.91 1.59 -6.87
C MET A 69 -5.45 1.93 -7.19
N GLU A 70 -4.49 1.31 -6.49
CA GLU A 70 -3.05 1.46 -6.73
C GLU A 70 -2.71 1.11 -8.20
N SER A 71 -3.18 -0.04 -8.70
CA SER A 71 -2.96 -0.47 -10.09
C SER A 71 -3.60 0.49 -11.10
N THR A 72 -4.80 0.98 -10.80
CA THR A 72 -5.51 1.94 -11.67
C THR A 72 -4.75 3.27 -11.75
N LEU A 73 -4.29 3.78 -10.61
CA LEU A 73 -3.53 5.03 -10.55
C LEU A 73 -2.21 4.91 -11.31
N ALA A 74 -1.47 3.81 -11.10
CA ALA A 74 -0.22 3.54 -11.83
C ALA A 74 -0.46 3.52 -13.36
N HIS A 75 -1.47 2.77 -13.81
CA HIS A 75 -1.83 2.70 -15.23
C HIS A 75 -2.19 4.08 -15.80
N LYS A 76 -2.99 4.88 -15.08
CA LYS A 76 -3.36 6.24 -15.51
C LYS A 76 -2.16 7.18 -15.59
N ALA A 77 -1.23 7.11 -14.64
CA ALA A 77 -0.01 7.91 -14.64
C ALA A 77 0.86 7.58 -15.86
N THR A 78 1.12 6.29 -16.13
CA THR A 78 1.89 5.87 -17.31
C THR A 78 1.18 6.26 -18.61
N SER A 79 -0.15 6.13 -18.69
CA SER A 79 -0.92 6.54 -19.86
C SER A 79 -0.85 8.05 -20.14
N ALA A 80 -0.85 8.88 -19.09
CA ALA A 80 -0.68 10.33 -19.23
C ALA A 80 0.73 10.68 -19.75
N ILE A 81 1.77 10.05 -19.21
CA ILE A 81 3.16 10.22 -19.69
C ILE A 81 3.26 9.82 -21.16
N ASP A 82 2.72 8.66 -21.53
CA ASP A 82 2.74 8.17 -22.91
C ASP A 82 2.03 9.13 -23.87
N THR A 83 0.90 9.70 -23.45
CA THR A 83 0.16 10.71 -24.21
C THR A 83 1.01 11.96 -24.47
N LEU A 84 1.74 12.43 -23.45
CA LEU A 84 2.64 13.59 -23.59
C LEU A 84 3.84 13.31 -24.51
N MET A 85 4.35 12.07 -24.53
CA MET A 85 5.50 11.68 -25.37
C MET A 85 5.12 11.46 -26.85
N ARG A 86 3.87 11.13 -27.13
CA ARG A 86 3.37 10.87 -28.49
C ARG A 86 2.75 12.09 -29.18
N SER A 87 2.47 13.14 -28.42
CA SER A 87 2.02 14.45 -28.92
C SER A 87 3.19 15.32 -29.35
#